data_AF-A0A4Y2J7E9-F1
#
_entry.id   AF-A0A4Y2J7E9-F1
#
_cell.length_a   1.000
_cell.length_b   1.000
_cell.length_c   1.000
_cell.angle_alpha   90.00
_cell.angle_beta   90.00
_cell.angle_gamma   90.00
#
_symmetry.space_group_name_H-M   'P 1'
#
loop_
_entity.id
_entity.type
_entity.pdbx_description
1 polymer ?
#
loop_
_entity_poly.entity_id
_entity_poly.type
_entity_poly.pdbx_seq_one_letter_code
_entity_poly.pdbx_strand_id
1 'polypeptide(L)'
;MYRQLQQILDDSSVPAPGEHHLAALTANQRTVWANARTTYFSKGLNKASLKAIEDAAFFLVLYDEDLDFDPNDPSKLNKFSRAVLHGKGYNLWLDKSFNIVVSKNGRLGCNCEHS
;
A
#
# COMPACT_ATOMS: atom_id res chain seq x y z
N MET A 1 5.94 -3.06 18.86
CA MET A 1 5.31 -3.31 17.55
C MET A 1 3.80 -3.53 17.66
N TYR A 2 3.30 -4.54 18.39
CA TYR A 2 1.86 -4.81 18.52
C TYR A 2 1.01 -3.58 18.89
N ARG A 3 1.38 -2.82 19.94
CA ARG A 3 0.63 -1.62 20.38
C ARG A 3 0.47 -0.58 19.26
N GLN A 4 1.48 -0.36 18.42
CA GLN A 4 1.42 0.62 17.34
C GLN A 4 0.48 0.18 16.21
N LEU A 5 0.51 -1.11 15.86
CA LEU A 5 -0.40 -1.67 14.85
C LEU A 5 -1.84 -1.65 15.34
N GLN A 6 -2.07 -1.96 16.61
CA GLN A 6 -3.40 -1.88 17.21
C GLN A 6 -3.92 -0.44 17.20
N GLN A 7 -3.07 0.55 17.52
CA GLN A 7 -3.43 1.97 17.41
C GLN A 7 -3.85 2.37 15.99
N ILE A 8 -3.17 1.88 14.96
CA ILE A 8 -3.54 2.13 13.55
C ILE A 8 -4.90 1.50 13.22
N LEU A 9 -5.16 0.29 13.71
CA LEU A 9 -6.44 -0.42 13.48
C LEU A 9 -7.62 0.23 14.22
N ASP A 10 -7.36 0.79 15.40
CA ASP A 10 -8.38 1.44 16.24
C ASP A 10 -8.63 2.91 15.84
N ASP A 11 -7.79 3.48 14.96
CA ASP A 11 -7.92 4.86 14.49
C ASP A 11 -9.16 5.01 13.59
N SER A 12 -10.12 5.81 14.05
CA SER A 12 -11.37 6.12 13.33
C SER A 12 -11.35 7.48 12.63
N SER A 13 -10.18 8.10 12.48
CA SER A 13 -10.04 9.38 11.79
C SER A 13 -10.45 9.26 10.34
N VAL A 14 -11.18 10.28 9.86
CA VAL A 14 -11.62 10.32 8.46
C VAL A 14 -10.50 10.95 7.64
N PRO A 15 -10.02 10.29 6.57
CA PRO A 15 -8.99 10.86 5.70
C PRO A 15 -9.44 12.20 5.11
N ALA A 16 -8.49 13.10 4.90
CA ALA A 16 -8.73 14.32 4.14
C ALA A 16 -9.20 13.98 2.70
N PRO A 17 -9.89 14.90 2.01
CA PRO A 17 -10.36 14.65 0.64
C PRO A 17 -9.24 14.16 -0.28
N GLY A 18 -9.39 12.94 -0.81
CA GLY A 18 -8.42 12.30 -1.71
C GLY A 18 -7.25 11.58 -1.01
N GLU A 19 -7.02 11.79 0.28
CA GLU A 19 -5.91 11.18 1.03
C GLU A 19 -5.98 9.65 1.03
N HIS A 20 -7.19 9.09 1.18
CA HIS A 20 -7.41 7.64 1.14
C HIS A 20 -6.87 6.95 -0.12
N HIS A 21 -6.80 7.68 -1.25
CA HIS A 21 -6.39 7.13 -2.54
C HIS A 21 -5.00 7.61 -2.98
N LEU A 22 -4.23 8.25 -2.10
CA LEU A 22 -2.99 8.94 -2.46
C LEU A 22 -1.96 8.00 -3.12
N ALA A 23 -1.86 6.76 -2.64
CA ALA A 23 -0.89 5.80 -3.17
C ALA A 23 -1.22 5.36 -4.60
N ALA A 24 -2.46 5.54 -5.08
CA ALA A 24 -2.83 5.28 -6.48
C ALA A 24 -2.02 6.12 -7.47
N LEU A 25 -1.49 7.27 -7.04
CA LEU A 25 -0.62 8.10 -7.86
C LEU A 25 0.65 7.35 -8.30
N THR A 26 1.17 6.44 -7.45
CA THR A 26 2.35 5.61 -7.75
C THR A 26 2.08 4.53 -8.82
N ALA A 27 0.80 4.20 -9.06
CA ALA A 27 0.40 3.26 -10.11
C ALA A 27 0.21 3.91 -11.49
N ASN A 28 0.36 5.24 -11.58
CA ASN A 28 0.19 5.95 -12.84
C ASN A 28 1.44 5.85 -13.72
N GLN A 29 1.35 6.32 -14.97
CA GLN A 29 2.51 6.45 -15.85
C GLN A 29 3.61 7.28 -15.18
N ARG A 30 4.87 6.84 -15.30
CA ARG A 30 6.03 7.44 -14.60
C ARG A 30 6.11 8.97 -14.78
N THR A 31 5.86 9.48 -15.99
CA THR A 31 5.87 10.92 -16.26
C THR A 31 4.75 11.67 -15.52
N VAL A 32 3.55 11.08 -15.47
CA VAL A 32 2.39 11.68 -14.77
C VAL A 32 2.66 11.73 -13.26
N TRP A 33 3.17 10.63 -12.70
CA TRP A 33 3.54 10.59 -11.29
C TRP A 33 4.68 11.55 -10.97
N ALA A 34 5.75 11.59 -11.76
CA ALA A 34 6.88 12.51 -11.55
C ALA A 34 6.45 13.99 -11.54
N ASN A 35 5.54 14.37 -12.44
CA ASN A 35 4.95 15.71 -12.47
C ASN A 35 4.13 15.98 -11.20
N ALA A 36 3.24 15.07 -10.82
CA ALA A 36 2.44 15.21 -9.59
C ALA A 36 3.32 15.29 -8.33
N ARG A 37 4.35 14.45 -8.23
CA ARG A 37 5.36 14.46 -7.15
C ARG A 37 6.04 15.83 -7.05
N THR A 38 6.49 16.37 -8.18
CA THR A 38 7.17 17.67 -8.22
C THR A 38 6.22 18.83 -7.86
N THR A 39 4.99 18.81 -8.37
CA THR A 39 4.02 19.89 -8.14
C THR A 39 3.47 19.89 -6.72
N TYR A 40 3.10 18.72 -6.18
CA TYR A 40 2.32 18.63 -4.93
C TYR A 40 3.13 18.15 -3.72
N PHE A 41 4.30 17.54 -3.91
CA PHE A 41 5.11 16.95 -2.84
C PHE A 41 6.51 17.55 -2.71
N SER A 42 6.78 18.70 -3.34
CA SER A 42 8.10 19.35 -3.29
C SER A 42 8.31 20.28 -2.10
N LYS A 43 7.27 20.62 -1.33
CA LYS A 43 7.30 21.59 -0.22
C LYS A 43 6.35 21.20 0.93
N GLY A 44 6.57 21.81 2.09
CA GLY A 44 5.67 21.74 3.24
C GLY A 44 5.49 20.32 3.81
N LEU A 45 4.32 20.07 4.38
CA LEU A 45 3.95 18.79 5.01
C LEU A 45 4.05 17.62 4.03
N ASN A 46 3.56 17.79 2.79
CA ASN A 46 3.57 16.74 1.77
C ASN A 46 4.99 16.25 1.46
N LYS A 47 5.98 17.15 1.42
CA LYS A 47 7.39 16.77 1.23
C LYS A 47 7.89 15.92 2.40
N ALA A 48 7.59 16.33 3.63
CA ALA A 48 8.00 15.60 4.82
C ALA A 48 7.34 14.22 4.90
N SER A 49 6.03 14.12 4.61
CA SER A 49 5.29 12.87 4.57
C SER A 49 5.81 11.93 3.47
N LEU A 50 6.04 12.44 2.26
CA LEU A 50 6.60 11.63 1.17
C LEU A 50 8.01 11.14 1.51
N LYS A 51 8.86 12.00 2.08
CA LYS A 51 10.20 11.62 2.54
C LYS A 51 10.14 10.52 3.61
N ALA A 52 9.18 10.56 4.54
CA ALA A 52 9.02 9.51 5.53
C ALA A 52 8.68 8.15 4.89
N ILE A 53 7.86 8.13 3.83
CA ILE A 53 7.55 6.92 3.06
C ILE A 53 8.79 6.42 2.30
N GLU A 54 9.52 7.34 1.67
CA GLU A 54 10.75 7.03 0.91
C GLU A 54 11.87 6.48 1.81
N ASP A 55 12.04 7.04 3.01
CA ASP A 55 13.06 6.62 3.98
C ASP A 55 12.67 5.34 4.75
N ALA A 56 11.38 4.97 4.81
CA ALA A 56 10.93 3.79 5.54
C ALA A 56 11.62 2.50 5.04
N ALA A 57 11.76 1.47 5.88
CA ALA A 57 12.37 0.21 5.43
C ALA A 57 11.48 -0.53 4.41
N PHE A 58 10.17 -0.50 4.61
CA PHE A 58 9.16 -1.15 3.77
C PHE A 58 7.80 -0.47 3.99
N PHE A 59 6.85 -0.76 3.11
CA PHE A 59 5.45 -0.35 3.27
C PHE A 59 4.62 -1.55 3.76
N LEU A 60 3.88 -1.40 4.85
CA LEU A 60 3.05 -2.47 5.40
C LEU A 60 1.57 -2.21 5.07
N VAL A 61 0.92 -3.19 4.45
CA VAL A 61 -0.47 -3.14 4.02
C VAL A 61 -1.27 -4.11 4.88
N LEU A 62 -2.15 -3.55 5.71
CA LEU A 62 -3.12 -4.32 6.48
C LEU A 62 -4.35 -4.57 5.59
N TYR A 63 -4.44 -5.77 5.04
CA TYR A 63 -5.50 -6.16 4.13
C TYR A 63 -6.70 -6.68 4.94
N ASP A 64 -7.85 -6.04 4.76
CA ASP A 64 -9.08 -6.21 5.55
C ASP A 64 -9.89 -7.46 5.19
N GLU A 65 -9.47 -8.19 4.15
CA GLU A 65 -10.10 -9.42 3.72
C GLU A 65 -9.22 -10.63 4.01
N ASP A 66 -9.88 -11.78 4.19
CA ASP A 66 -9.19 -13.07 4.24
C ASP A 66 -8.68 -13.44 2.85
N LEU A 67 -7.43 -13.90 2.82
CA LEU A 67 -6.76 -14.43 1.64
C LEU A 67 -6.38 -15.88 1.92
N ASP A 68 -6.46 -16.77 0.92
CA ASP A 68 -6.14 -18.17 1.13
C ASP A 68 -5.70 -18.88 -0.15
N PHE A 69 -5.28 -20.13 0.01
CA PHE A 69 -4.95 -21.04 -1.08
C PHE A 69 -5.65 -22.38 -0.86
N ASP A 70 -6.29 -22.89 -1.92
CA ASP A 70 -6.93 -24.20 -1.93
C ASP A 70 -6.70 -24.85 -3.30
N PRO A 71 -6.04 -26.02 -3.36
CA PRO A 71 -5.82 -26.73 -4.62
C PRO A 71 -7.11 -27.08 -5.38
N ASN A 72 -8.23 -27.22 -4.68
CA ASN A 72 -9.53 -27.55 -5.28
C ASN A 72 -10.33 -26.30 -5.67
N ASP A 73 -9.90 -25.10 -5.26
CA ASP A 73 -10.55 -23.82 -5.58
C ASP A 73 -9.49 -22.76 -5.97
N PRO A 74 -9.14 -22.70 -7.27
CA PRO A 74 -8.19 -21.72 -7.80
C PRO A 74 -8.60 -20.26 -7.60
N SER A 75 -9.88 -19.98 -7.35
CA SER A 75 -10.37 -18.62 -7.16
C SER A 75 -9.76 -17.95 -5.93
N LYS A 76 -9.44 -18.74 -4.88
CA LYS A 76 -8.77 -18.25 -3.67
C LYS A 76 -7.36 -17.78 -3.97
N LEU A 77 -6.60 -18.56 -4.76
CA LEU A 77 -5.27 -18.15 -5.20
C LEU A 77 -5.35 -16.92 -6.12
N ASN A 78 -6.34 -16.84 -7.01
CA ASN A 78 -6.52 -15.66 -7.85
C ASN A 78 -6.78 -14.41 -7.01
N LYS A 79 -7.60 -14.51 -5.95
CA LYS A 79 -7.85 -13.42 -5.01
C LYS A 79 -6.56 -13.03 -4.29
N PHE A 80 -5.81 -14.00 -3.76
CA PHE A 80 -4.53 -13.77 -3.11
C PHE A 80 -3.55 -13.05 -4.05
N SER A 81 -3.36 -13.59 -5.24
CA SER A 81 -2.46 -13.03 -6.26
C SER A 81 -2.85 -11.60 -6.61
N ARG A 82 -4.14 -11.30 -6.81
CA ARG A 82 -4.60 -9.92 -7.07
C ARG A 82 -4.27 -8.97 -5.92
N ALA A 83 -4.51 -9.40 -4.68
CA ALA A 83 -4.19 -8.60 -3.50
C ALA A 83 -2.70 -8.25 -3.42
N VAL A 84 -1.81 -9.17 -3.80
CA VAL A 84 -0.36 -8.95 -3.78
C VAL A 84 0.15 -8.22 -5.02
N LEU A 85 -0.42 -8.46 -6.20
CA LEU A 85 0.05 -7.86 -7.45
C LEU A 85 -0.34 -6.39 -7.57
N HIS A 86 -1.57 -6.04 -7.23
CA HIS A 86 -2.09 -4.68 -7.42
C HIS A 86 -2.96 -4.18 -6.27
N GLY A 87 -3.20 -5.00 -5.23
CA GLY A 87 -4.04 -4.63 -4.10
C GLY A 87 -5.44 -4.17 -4.54
N LYS A 88 -5.92 -3.07 -3.93
CA LYS A 88 -7.16 -2.37 -4.31
C LYS A 88 -6.92 -1.24 -5.33
N GLY A 89 -5.69 -1.11 -5.84
CA GLY A 89 -5.29 -0.04 -6.77
C GLY A 89 -4.89 1.27 -6.09
N TYR A 90 -5.00 1.37 -4.77
CA TYR A 90 -4.67 2.59 -4.00
C TYR A 90 -4.05 2.32 -2.63
N ASN A 91 -3.79 1.05 -2.29
CA ASN A 91 -3.27 0.63 -0.98
C ASN A 91 -1.85 0.03 -1.06
N LEU A 92 -1.19 0.13 -2.22
CA LEU A 92 0.21 -0.20 -2.42
C LEU A 92 0.98 1.08 -2.76
N TRP A 93 2.21 1.20 -2.26
CA TRP A 93 3.14 2.25 -2.66
C TRP A 93 4.17 1.66 -3.63
N LEU A 94 3.91 1.79 -4.93
CA LEU A 94 4.64 1.01 -5.96
C LEU A 94 6.06 1.50 -6.24
N ASP A 95 6.42 2.68 -5.75
CA ASP A 95 7.81 3.18 -5.73
C ASP A 95 8.63 2.62 -4.55
N LYS A 96 8.03 1.78 -3.70
CA LYS A 96 8.73 1.14 -2.59
C LYS A 96 9.30 -0.19 -3.05
N SER A 97 10.56 -0.46 -2.68
CA SER A 97 11.23 -1.73 -2.98
C SER A 97 10.43 -2.96 -2.53
N PHE A 98 9.81 -2.88 -1.34
CA PHE A 98 8.96 -3.95 -0.79
C PHE A 98 7.70 -3.37 -0.15
N ASN A 99 6.54 -3.81 -0.62
CA ASN A 99 5.27 -3.71 0.09
C ASN A 99 4.91 -5.08 0.68
N ILE A 100 4.74 -5.16 1.99
CA ILE A 100 4.32 -6.38 2.71
C ILE A 100 2.82 -6.34 2.89
N VAL A 101 2.11 -7.33 2.38
CA VAL A 101 0.65 -7.45 2.51
C VAL A 101 0.32 -8.49 3.55
N VAL A 102 -0.38 -8.11 4.62
CA VAL A 102 -0.85 -9.00 5.68
C VAL A 102 -2.37 -9.03 5.67
N SER A 103 -2.96 -10.19 5.40
CA SER A 103 -4.41 -10.37 5.40
C SER A 103 -4.98 -10.49 6.80
N LYS A 104 -6.30 -10.31 6.91
CA LYS A 104 -7.04 -10.42 8.18
C LYS A 104 -6.87 -11.78 8.87
N ASN A 105 -6.79 -12.86 8.10
CA ASN A 105 -6.48 -14.21 8.59
C ASN A 105 -4.96 -14.50 8.71
N GLY A 106 -4.10 -13.49 8.65
CA GLY A 106 -2.67 -13.60 8.93
C GLY A 106 -1.83 -14.21 7.80
N ARG A 107 -2.35 -14.33 6.58
CA ARG A 107 -1.53 -14.69 5.42
C ARG A 107 -0.67 -13.50 5.00
N LEU A 108 0.51 -13.80 4.47
CA LEU A 108 1.47 -12.79 4.06
C LEU A 108 1.82 -12.94 2.58
N GLY A 109 1.88 -11.81 1.87
CA GLY A 109 2.42 -11.69 0.53
C GLY A 109 3.32 -10.47 0.40
N CYS A 110 4.05 -10.36 -0.71
CA CYS A 110 4.97 -9.25 -0.95
C CYS A 110 4.86 -8.76 -2.40
N ASN A 111 4.72 -7.45 -2.58
CA ASN A 111 4.87 -6.78 -3.87
C ASN A 111 6.26 -6.14 -3.90
N CYS A 112 7.05 -6.44 -4.92
CA CYS A 112 8.41 -5.93 -5.06
C CYS A 112 8.54 -5.11 -6.34
N GLU A 113 9.19 -3.97 -6.24
CA GLU A 113 9.61 -3.20 -7.41
C GLU A 113 10.84 -3.87 -8.06
N HIS A 114 10.78 -4.13 -9.37
CA HIS A 114 11.84 -4.84 -10.13
C HIS A 114 12.70 -3.86 -10.95
N SER A 115 13.18 -2.79 -10.32
CA SER A 115 14.05 -1.78 -10.95
C SER A 115 15.53 -2.13 -10.85
#